data_AF-A0A9D1FHL5-F1
#
_entry.id   AF-A0A9D1FHL5-F1
#
_cell.length_a   1.000
_cell.length_b   1.000
_cell.length_c   1.000
_cell.angle_alpha   90.00
_cell.angle_beta   90.00
_cell.angle_gamma   90.00
#
_symmetry.space_group_name_H-M   'P 1'
#
loop_
_entity.id
_entity.type
_entity.pdbx_description
1 polymer ?
#
loop_
_entity_poly.entity_id
_entity_poly.type
_entity_poly.pdbx_seq_one_letter_code
_entity_poly.pdbx_strand_id
1 'polypeptide(L)'
;MPQPLRKQQYTENYDYGTVKMYPKRHLQRKKTKKKNIFVVLIRFLFLSIFLSAFSYYAAPNLWSNYFEPIILNRVLNRHFKPDVKPFISPHLNYLYNSELFGEHLLVSPQKEFQTIIPILASSELTTIKKDLEVLFAKYPKMHPSVYVWEYTQAGEIAINADEIFPAASIIKLPILFELFRKIDRSAQDGTNSTDLSKKLLYDHKNKTSGSGELQYSALNKYYSVDYLAKIMITHSDNSATNMLIEEAGGIGAINSSLRSYGLDKIKLENRLPDLEGTNKISARQIATMLYNIDNPNFLSDKSKIVIKEYMANVQNRRLLQAGLPQEAILIHKTGDIGTMLGDAGIVYAQNGKKYIVVMLVKRPFNDYSARDMIQEASKIIYNGILKL
;
A
#
# COMPACT_ATOMS: atom_id res chain seq x y z
N MET A 1 1.98 81.71 3.52
CA MET A 1 2.12 80.77 4.65
C MET A 1 0.76 80.56 5.30
N PRO A 2 0.18 79.36 5.32
CA PRO A 2 -0.91 79.04 6.25
C PRO A 2 -0.35 78.31 7.49
N GLN A 3 -0.77 78.76 8.67
CA GLN A 3 -0.37 78.23 9.97
C GLN A 3 -1.09 76.92 10.34
N PRO A 4 -0.53 76.09 11.25
CA PRO A 4 -1.03 74.74 11.51
C PRO A 4 -1.61 74.49 12.92
N LEU A 5 -2.14 73.26 13.09
CA LEU A 5 -2.25 72.39 14.29
C LEU A 5 -3.62 72.15 14.99
N ARG A 6 -4.28 71.05 14.57
CA ARG A 6 -4.56 69.75 15.26
C ARG A 6 -4.83 69.67 16.79
N LYS A 7 -5.97 69.04 17.16
CA LYS A 7 -6.16 67.83 18.06
C LYS A 7 -7.68 67.56 18.26
N GLN A 8 -8.23 66.43 17.78
CA GLN A 8 -8.52 65.15 18.46
C GLN A 8 -9.49 65.21 19.66
N GLN A 9 -10.65 64.53 19.52
CA GLN A 9 -11.26 63.68 20.55
C GLN A 9 -12.22 62.66 19.88
N TYR A 10 -11.90 61.38 20.05
CA TYR A 10 -12.78 60.23 19.73
C TYR A 10 -13.43 59.78 21.04
N THR A 11 -14.73 59.51 21.04
CA THR A 11 -15.42 58.82 22.13
C THR A 11 -15.90 57.45 21.67
N GLU A 12 -15.34 56.40 22.27
CA GLU A 12 -15.87 55.04 22.22
C GLU A 12 -17.05 54.93 23.19
N ASN A 13 -18.11 54.21 22.81
CA ASN A 13 -19.09 53.65 23.73
C ASN A 13 -19.45 52.23 23.26
N TYR A 14 -19.02 51.23 24.02
CA TYR A 14 -19.43 49.83 23.90
C TYR A 14 -20.69 49.62 24.75
N ASP A 15 -21.75 49.03 24.17
CA ASP A 15 -22.99 48.68 24.88
C ASP A 15 -23.07 47.16 25.09
N TYR A 16 -23.26 46.75 26.34
CA TYR A 16 -23.35 45.36 26.79
C TYR A 16 -24.82 44.98 27.07
N GLY A 17 -25.33 43.98 26.35
CA GLY A 17 -26.26 42.96 26.87
C GLY A 17 -27.75 43.30 27.02
N THR A 18 -28.62 42.55 26.32
CA THR A 18 -30.03 42.37 26.71
C THR A 18 -30.42 40.90 26.73
N VAL A 19 -30.82 40.40 27.91
CA VAL A 19 -31.38 39.06 28.15
C VAL A 19 -32.91 39.14 28.04
N LYS A 20 -33.53 38.30 27.20
CA LYS A 20 -35.01 38.22 27.06
C LYS A 20 -35.63 37.40 28.21
N MET A 21 -36.57 38.00 28.95
CA MET A 21 -37.46 37.28 29.88
C MET A 21 -38.80 36.93 29.23
N TYR A 22 -39.33 35.73 29.50
CA TYR A 22 -40.68 35.29 29.10
C TYR A 22 -41.64 35.24 30.31
N PRO A 23 -42.94 35.51 30.13
CA PRO A 23 -43.90 35.61 31.24
C PRO A 23 -44.34 34.24 31.79
N LYS A 24 -44.57 34.17 33.11
CA LYS A 24 -45.10 32.99 33.81
C LYS A 24 -46.58 32.75 33.47
N ARG A 25 -46.90 31.52 33.03
CA ARG A 25 -48.29 31.03 32.85
C ARG A 25 -48.93 30.69 34.20
N HIS A 26 -50.13 31.23 34.46
CA HIS A 26 -51.00 30.78 35.55
C HIS A 26 -51.64 29.42 35.22
N LEU A 27 -51.44 28.41 36.07
CA LEU A 27 -52.07 27.09 35.98
C LEU A 27 -53.44 27.10 36.66
N GLN A 28 -54.52 26.92 35.89
CA GLN A 28 -55.85 26.62 36.43
C GLN A 28 -55.91 25.18 36.95
N ARG A 29 -56.35 25.01 38.20
CA ARG A 29 -56.50 23.72 38.88
C ARG A 29 -57.77 23.00 38.38
N LYS A 30 -57.62 21.93 37.58
CA LYS A 30 -58.73 21.03 37.20
C LYS A 30 -59.14 20.17 38.41
N LYS A 31 -60.43 20.18 38.77
CA LYS A 31 -61.02 19.29 39.79
C LYS A 31 -60.94 17.82 39.34
N THR A 32 -60.37 16.96 40.16
CA THR A 32 -60.23 15.51 39.91
C THR A 32 -61.54 14.76 40.23
N LYS A 33 -62.08 14.03 39.26
CA LYS A 33 -63.19 13.08 39.49
C LYS A 33 -62.69 11.91 40.34
N LYS A 34 -63.40 11.57 41.44
CA LYS A 34 -63.13 10.37 42.25
C LYS A 34 -63.21 9.12 41.36
N LYS A 35 -62.14 8.32 41.32
CA LYS A 35 -62.10 7.04 40.60
C LYS A 35 -62.92 5.99 41.36
N ASN A 36 -63.75 5.25 40.65
CA ASN A 36 -64.62 4.22 41.23
C ASN A 36 -63.76 3.02 41.72
N ILE A 37 -63.72 2.79 43.03
CA ILE A 37 -62.85 1.80 43.70
C ILE A 37 -63.06 0.39 43.12
N PHE A 38 -64.29 0.07 42.71
CA PHE A 38 -64.64 -1.23 42.13
C PHE A 38 -63.86 -1.53 40.83
N VAL A 39 -63.63 -0.52 39.98
CA VAL A 39 -62.88 -0.66 38.73
C VAL A 39 -61.39 -0.89 39.00
N VAL A 40 -60.86 -0.33 40.09
CA VAL A 40 -59.47 -0.54 40.50
C VAL A 40 -59.27 -1.98 40.98
N LEU A 41 -60.20 -2.50 41.78
CA LEU A 41 -60.18 -3.88 42.27
C LEU A 41 -60.27 -4.91 41.13
N ILE A 42 -61.16 -4.71 40.17
CA ILE A 42 -61.29 -5.60 39.00
C ILE A 42 -59.99 -5.62 38.16
N ARG A 43 -59.36 -4.45 37.95
CA ARG A 43 -58.07 -4.39 37.24
C ARG A 43 -56.97 -5.11 37.99
N PHE A 44 -56.97 -5.04 39.32
CA PHE A 44 -55.99 -5.72 40.15
C PHE A 44 -56.15 -7.25 40.07
N LEU A 45 -57.39 -7.72 40.08
CA LEU A 45 -57.71 -9.14 39.92
C LEU A 45 -57.32 -9.67 38.53
N PHE A 46 -57.61 -8.91 37.47
CA PHE A 46 -57.19 -9.28 36.12
C PHE A 46 -55.67 -9.33 35.97
N LEU A 47 -54.97 -8.36 36.58
CA LEU A 47 -53.51 -8.32 36.55
C LEU A 47 -52.89 -9.49 37.31
N SER A 48 -53.45 -9.87 38.46
CA SER A 48 -52.92 -11.00 39.24
C SER A 48 -53.13 -12.34 38.52
N ILE A 49 -54.28 -12.55 37.88
CA ILE A 49 -54.56 -13.73 37.06
C ILE A 49 -53.65 -13.77 35.82
N PHE A 50 -53.44 -12.62 35.17
CA PHE A 50 -52.53 -12.53 34.02
C PHE A 50 -51.08 -12.85 34.43
N LEU A 51 -50.60 -12.29 35.54
CA LEU A 51 -49.24 -12.55 36.02
C LEU A 51 -49.04 -14.02 36.40
N SER A 52 -50.04 -14.66 37.03
CA SER A 52 -49.93 -16.08 37.39
C SER A 52 -49.94 -16.99 36.15
N ALA A 53 -50.78 -16.70 35.17
CA ALA A 53 -50.78 -17.43 33.90
C ALA A 53 -49.48 -17.21 33.12
N PHE A 54 -48.98 -15.97 33.08
CA PHE A 54 -47.72 -15.63 32.43
C PHE A 54 -46.53 -16.32 33.09
N SER A 55 -46.46 -16.32 34.43
CA SER A 55 -45.37 -16.95 35.16
C SER A 55 -45.37 -18.48 35.03
N TYR A 56 -46.55 -19.10 34.86
CA TYR A 56 -46.65 -20.55 34.70
C TYR A 56 -46.40 -21.02 33.25
N TYR A 57 -46.93 -20.33 32.24
CA TYR A 57 -46.88 -20.80 30.85
C TYR A 57 -45.83 -20.11 29.96
N ALA A 58 -45.64 -18.80 30.11
CA ALA A 58 -44.78 -18.03 29.22
C ALA A 58 -43.37 -17.84 29.79
N ALA A 59 -43.25 -17.57 31.08
CA ALA A 59 -41.96 -17.30 31.72
C ALA A 59 -40.97 -18.48 31.63
N PRO A 60 -41.36 -19.76 31.80
CA PRO A 60 -40.41 -20.87 31.67
C PRO A 60 -39.88 -21.03 30.24
N ASN A 61 -40.76 -20.87 29.23
CA ASN A 61 -40.38 -20.93 27.82
C ASN A 61 -39.52 -19.74 27.38
N LEU A 62 -39.80 -18.55 27.89
CA LEU A 62 -38.97 -17.37 27.66
C LEU A 62 -37.61 -17.53 28.33
N TRP A 63 -37.58 -18.12 29.52
CA TRP A 63 -36.36 -18.43 30.23
C TRP A 63 -35.49 -19.40 29.44
N SER A 64 -35.99 -20.60 29.10
CA SER A 64 -35.18 -21.63 28.45
C SER A 64 -34.78 -21.31 27.01
N ASN A 65 -35.67 -20.71 26.21
CA ASN A 65 -35.39 -20.51 24.79
C ASN A 65 -34.64 -19.21 24.47
N TYR A 66 -34.70 -18.20 25.35
CA TYR A 66 -34.15 -16.88 25.07
C TYR A 66 -33.16 -16.41 26.14
N PHE A 67 -33.55 -16.43 27.42
CA PHE A 67 -32.68 -15.87 28.46
C PHE A 67 -31.55 -16.80 28.87
N GLU A 68 -31.83 -18.10 29.03
CA GLU A 68 -30.87 -19.13 29.38
C GLU A 68 -29.70 -19.18 28.38
N PRO A 69 -29.89 -19.27 27.05
CA PRO A 69 -28.78 -19.28 26.11
C PRO A 69 -28.04 -17.94 26.06
N ILE A 70 -28.68 -16.79 26.31
CA ILE A 70 -27.98 -15.49 26.34
C ILE A 70 -27.12 -15.36 27.60
N ILE A 71 -27.66 -15.74 28.76
CA ILE A 71 -26.98 -15.66 30.05
C ILE A 71 -25.88 -16.72 30.12
N LEU A 72 -26.18 -17.98 29.78
CA LEU A 72 -25.18 -19.05 29.74
C LEU A 72 -24.15 -18.85 28.63
N ASN A 73 -24.48 -18.36 27.43
CA ASN A 73 -23.43 -18.02 26.46
C ASN A 73 -22.55 -16.88 26.96
N ARG A 74 -23.11 -15.88 27.65
CA ARG A 74 -22.30 -14.78 28.22
C ARG A 74 -21.46 -15.24 29.42
N VAL A 75 -21.88 -16.27 30.15
CA VAL A 75 -21.15 -16.83 31.31
C VAL A 75 -20.13 -17.88 30.88
N LEU A 76 -20.48 -18.79 29.98
CA LEU A 76 -19.61 -19.86 29.45
C LEU A 76 -18.60 -19.32 28.43
N ASN A 77 -18.96 -18.32 27.62
CA ASN A 77 -18.08 -17.72 26.62
C ASN A 77 -17.55 -16.33 27.05
N ARG A 78 -17.27 -16.12 28.35
CA ARG A 78 -16.62 -14.89 28.83
C ARG A 78 -15.27 -14.61 28.16
N HIS A 79 -14.65 -15.63 27.57
CA HIS A 79 -13.37 -15.53 26.88
C HIS A 79 -13.50 -15.34 25.36
N PHE A 80 -14.72 -15.39 24.79
CA PHE A 80 -14.93 -15.14 23.36
C PHE A 80 -15.26 -13.67 23.14
N LYS A 81 -14.25 -12.88 22.78
CA LYS A 81 -14.42 -11.55 22.20
C LYS A 81 -14.43 -11.71 20.69
N PRO A 82 -15.58 -11.72 20.00
CA PRO A 82 -15.57 -11.66 18.55
C PRO A 82 -14.95 -10.32 18.16
N ASP A 83 -13.85 -10.36 17.41
CA ASP A 83 -13.26 -9.14 16.88
C ASP A 83 -14.17 -8.61 15.77
N VAL A 84 -15.02 -7.65 16.14
CA VAL A 84 -15.95 -6.98 15.25
C VAL A 84 -15.33 -5.74 14.60
N LYS A 85 -14.11 -5.33 14.99
CA LYS A 85 -13.42 -4.17 14.42
C LYS A 85 -13.23 -4.27 12.90
N PRO A 86 -12.89 -5.44 12.31
CA PRO A 86 -12.73 -5.58 10.86
C PRO A 86 -14.03 -5.34 10.08
N PHE A 87 -15.18 -5.64 10.70
CA PHE A 87 -16.49 -5.55 10.05
C PHE A 87 -17.14 -4.19 10.18
N ILE A 88 -16.91 -3.49 11.31
CA ILE A 88 -17.53 -2.20 11.59
C ILE A 88 -16.70 -1.06 11.00
N SER A 89 -15.37 -1.18 11.03
CA SER A 89 -14.47 -0.11 10.61
C SER A 89 -13.22 -0.64 9.91
N PRO A 90 -13.35 -1.15 8.66
CA PRO A 90 -12.21 -1.64 7.87
C PRO A 90 -11.09 -0.60 7.72
N HIS A 91 -11.46 0.68 7.78
CA HIS A 91 -10.55 1.80 7.64
C HIS A 91 -9.60 2.00 8.84
N LEU A 92 -9.94 1.49 10.03
CA LEU A 92 -9.06 1.63 11.20
C LEU A 92 -7.75 0.87 10.99
N ASN A 93 -7.75 -0.24 10.26
CA ASN A 93 -6.54 -0.96 9.86
C ASN A 93 -5.56 -0.07 9.05
N TYR A 94 -6.04 1.03 8.44
CA TYR A 94 -5.19 2.00 7.76
C TYR A 94 -4.60 3.08 8.68
N LEU A 95 -5.19 3.29 9.87
CA LEU A 95 -4.77 4.36 10.79
C LEU A 95 -3.75 3.88 11.83
N TYR A 96 -3.71 2.58 12.11
CA TYR A 96 -2.76 2.00 13.06
C TYR A 96 -1.39 1.79 12.43
N ASN A 97 -0.33 2.11 13.17
CA ASN A 97 1.07 1.96 12.75
C ASN A 97 1.82 0.87 13.52
N SER A 98 1.15 0.16 14.44
CA SER A 98 1.71 -0.98 15.17
C SER A 98 0.60 -1.94 15.63
N GLU A 99 1.00 -3.16 15.98
CA GLU A 99 0.13 -4.19 16.54
C GLU A 99 0.82 -4.77 17.78
N LEU A 100 0.09 -4.80 18.91
CA LEU A 100 0.59 -5.32 20.18
C LEU A 100 -0.43 -6.32 20.74
N PHE A 101 0.01 -7.55 20.96
CA PHE A 101 -0.86 -8.64 21.46
C PHE A 101 -2.14 -8.86 20.63
N GLY A 102 -2.05 -8.73 19.31
CA GLY A 102 -3.20 -8.90 18.40
C GLY A 102 -4.17 -7.72 18.39
N GLU A 103 -3.83 -6.60 19.03
CA GLU A 103 -4.60 -5.37 19.01
C GLU A 103 -3.83 -4.29 18.26
N HIS A 104 -4.47 -3.69 17.26
CA HIS A 104 -3.89 -2.55 16.57
C HIS A 104 -3.95 -1.29 17.45
N LEU A 105 -2.80 -0.60 17.57
CA LEU A 105 -2.63 0.57 18.44
C LEU A 105 -2.23 1.81 17.63
N LEU A 106 -2.82 2.96 17.99
CA LEU A 106 -2.35 4.27 17.53
C LEU A 106 -1.14 4.64 18.38
N VAL A 107 0.06 4.53 17.81
CA VAL A 107 1.31 4.87 18.50
C VAL A 107 1.86 6.17 17.91
N SER A 108 2.42 7.03 18.75
CA SER A 108 3.15 8.22 18.30
C SER A 108 4.20 7.84 17.25
N PRO A 109 4.41 8.65 16.20
CA PRO A 109 5.32 8.30 15.11
C PRO A 109 6.70 7.93 15.67
N GLN A 110 7.06 6.65 15.58
CA GLN A 110 8.44 6.22 15.77
C GLN A 110 9.29 7.03 14.79
N LYS A 111 10.44 7.54 15.26
CA LYS A 111 11.39 8.37 14.50
C LYS A 111 11.48 7.86 13.06
N GLU A 112 10.79 8.57 12.17
CA GLU A 112 10.31 8.00 10.91
C GLU A 112 11.49 7.72 9.97
N PHE A 113 11.76 6.46 9.68
CA PHE A 113 12.36 6.10 8.40
C PHE A 113 11.36 6.39 7.26
N GLN A 114 10.76 7.58 7.14
CA GLN A 114 9.96 7.96 5.98
C GLN A 114 10.02 9.46 5.73
N THR A 115 10.82 9.84 4.74
CA THR A 115 10.23 10.41 3.52
C THR A 115 10.98 9.81 2.35
N ILE A 116 10.28 9.00 1.53
CA ILE A 116 10.74 8.80 0.15
C ILE A 116 10.97 10.20 -0.43
N ILE A 117 12.13 10.43 -1.02
CA ILE A 117 12.43 11.70 -1.67
C ILE A 117 11.72 11.67 -3.03
N PRO A 118 10.82 12.62 -3.33
CA PRO A 118 10.21 12.70 -4.64
C PRO A 118 11.27 13.05 -5.69
N ILE A 119 11.08 12.57 -6.91
CA ILE A 119 11.87 13.03 -8.05
C ILE A 119 11.40 14.45 -8.40
N LEU A 120 12.32 15.41 -8.42
CA LEU A 120 12.05 16.80 -8.77
C LEU A 120 12.79 17.14 -10.07
N ALA A 121 12.07 17.07 -11.19
CA ALA A 121 12.62 17.40 -12.50
C ALA A 121 12.93 18.89 -12.66
N SER A 122 14.14 19.19 -13.13
CA SER A 122 14.55 20.54 -13.53
C SER A 122 14.13 20.85 -14.97
N SER A 123 14.08 19.82 -15.83
CA SER A 123 13.89 19.95 -17.27
C SER A 123 13.36 18.66 -17.90
N GLU A 124 12.71 18.77 -19.06
CA GLU A 124 12.31 17.64 -19.89
C GLU A 124 13.33 17.41 -21.02
N LEU A 125 13.81 16.18 -21.16
CA LEU A 125 14.75 15.76 -22.23
C LEU A 125 14.02 15.61 -23.57
N THR A 126 13.56 16.75 -24.09
CA THR A 126 12.60 16.86 -25.20
C THR A 126 13.06 16.16 -26.47
N THR A 127 14.35 16.26 -26.82
CA THR A 127 14.89 15.63 -28.04
C THR A 127 14.77 14.11 -27.97
N ILE A 128 15.19 13.50 -26.85
CA ILE A 128 15.13 12.06 -26.65
C ILE A 128 13.67 11.59 -26.59
N LYS A 129 12.80 12.36 -25.92
CA LYS A 129 11.36 12.09 -25.88
C LYS A 129 10.74 12.02 -27.28
N LYS A 130 11.05 12.99 -28.16
CA LYS A 130 10.56 13.00 -29.55
C LYS A 130 11.06 11.79 -30.35
N ASP A 131 12.34 11.41 -30.18
CA ASP A 131 12.88 10.23 -30.84
C ASP A 131 12.16 8.94 -30.41
N LEU A 132 11.79 8.84 -29.12
CA LEU A 132 10.98 7.74 -28.59
C LEU A 132 9.55 7.76 -29.13
N GLU A 133 8.91 8.91 -29.22
CA GLU A 133 7.56 9.04 -29.80
C GLU A 133 7.55 8.61 -31.28
N VAL A 134 8.57 9.00 -32.04
CA VAL A 134 8.77 8.54 -33.43
C VAL A 134 8.99 7.03 -33.52
N LEU A 135 9.74 6.45 -32.58
CA LEU A 135 9.90 5.00 -32.48
C LEU A 135 8.56 4.32 -32.21
N PHE A 136 7.82 4.77 -31.20
CA PHE A 136 6.55 4.15 -30.77
C PHE A 136 5.46 4.23 -31.83
N ALA A 137 5.45 5.28 -32.66
CA ALA A 137 4.56 5.39 -33.81
C ALA A 137 4.71 4.24 -34.83
N LYS A 138 5.87 3.56 -34.88
CA LYS A 138 6.11 2.38 -35.73
C LYS A 138 5.43 1.12 -35.19
N TYR A 139 4.98 1.13 -33.94
CA TYR A 139 4.41 -0.01 -33.23
C TYR A 139 2.95 0.28 -32.79
N PRO A 140 1.99 0.45 -33.73
CA PRO A 140 0.64 0.96 -33.43
C PRO A 140 -0.21 0.03 -32.56
N LYS A 141 0.18 -1.24 -32.40
CA LYS A 141 -0.50 -2.22 -31.52
C LYS A 141 0.04 -2.19 -30.08
N MET A 142 1.07 -1.39 -29.81
CA MET A 142 1.71 -1.29 -28.51
C MET A 142 1.23 -0.04 -27.78
N HIS A 143 1.01 -0.18 -26.48
CA HIS A 143 0.74 0.96 -25.61
C HIS A 143 1.85 1.07 -24.56
N PRO A 144 2.88 1.91 -24.81
CA PRO A 144 4.02 2.08 -23.92
C PRO A 144 3.72 3.08 -22.78
N SER A 145 4.32 2.83 -21.63
CA SER A 145 4.51 3.77 -20.52
C SER A 145 5.98 3.80 -20.16
N VAL A 146 6.58 4.99 -20.23
CA VAL A 146 8.01 5.21 -20.08
C VAL A 146 8.27 6.33 -19.10
N TYR A 147 9.18 6.07 -18.16
CA TYR A 147 9.76 7.10 -17.33
C TYR A 147 11.27 6.95 -17.28
N VAL A 148 11.98 8.05 -17.55
CA VAL A 148 13.44 8.14 -17.44
C VAL A 148 13.81 9.31 -16.54
N TRP A 149 14.76 9.09 -15.66
CA TRP A 149 15.34 10.13 -14.79
C TRP A 149 16.86 10.14 -14.91
N GLU A 150 17.43 11.24 -15.38
CA GLU A 150 18.86 11.46 -15.53
C GLU A 150 19.38 12.30 -14.35
N TYR A 151 20.47 11.86 -13.71
CA TYR A 151 20.92 12.44 -12.44
C TYR A 151 21.72 13.74 -12.59
N THR A 152 22.53 13.91 -13.64
CA THR A 152 23.49 15.02 -13.76
C THR A 152 22.79 16.37 -13.95
N GLN A 153 21.81 16.43 -14.85
CA GLN A 153 21.05 17.65 -15.11
C GLN A 153 19.68 17.64 -14.44
N ALA A 154 19.32 16.57 -13.74
CA ALA A 154 17.99 16.37 -13.16
C ALA A 154 16.89 16.42 -14.24
N GLY A 155 17.17 15.81 -15.40
CA GLY A 155 16.30 15.78 -16.57
C GLY A 155 15.38 14.56 -16.58
N GLU A 156 14.14 14.73 -17.04
CA GLU A 156 13.18 13.62 -17.15
C GLU A 156 12.67 13.37 -18.58
N ILE A 157 12.20 12.14 -18.81
CA ILE A 157 11.33 11.77 -19.93
C ILE A 157 10.10 11.10 -19.33
N ALA A 158 8.92 11.62 -19.64
CA ALA A 158 7.65 11.02 -19.21
C ALA A 158 6.71 10.83 -20.41
N ILE A 159 6.37 9.57 -20.71
CA ILE A 159 5.40 9.18 -21.74
C ILE A 159 4.43 8.22 -21.06
N ASN A 160 3.17 8.62 -20.87
CA ASN A 160 2.16 7.83 -20.14
C ASN A 160 2.65 7.35 -18.74
N ALA A 161 3.61 8.06 -18.15
CA ALA A 161 4.38 7.59 -16.99
C ALA A 161 3.53 7.39 -15.72
N ASP A 162 2.40 8.09 -15.66
CA ASP A 162 1.46 8.12 -14.55
C ASP A 162 0.28 7.17 -14.70
N GLU A 163 0.15 6.52 -15.86
CA GLU A 163 -0.90 5.55 -16.12
C GLU A 163 -0.71 4.25 -15.33
N ILE A 164 -1.82 3.56 -15.10
CA ILE A 164 -1.86 2.29 -14.39
C ILE A 164 -1.67 1.13 -15.37
N PHE A 165 -0.65 0.32 -15.10
CA PHE A 165 -0.30 -0.88 -15.86
C PHE A 165 -0.37 -2.12 -14.96
N PRO A 166 -0.73 -3.29 -15.51
CA PRO A 166 -0.41 -4.56 -14.87
C PRO A 166 1.08 -4.61 -14.53
N ALA A 167 1.41 -5.06 -13.32
CA ALA A 167 2.78 -5.01 -12.82
C ALA A 167 3.65 -6.16 -13.32
N ALA A 168 3.04 -7.30 -13.65
CA ALA A 168 3.74 -8.57 -13.78
C ALA A 168 4.76 -8.74 -12.63
N SER A 169 5.94 -9.30 -12.93
CA SER A 169 7.00 -9.50 -11.96
C SER A 169 7.79 -8.24 -11.56
N ILE A 170 7.47 -7.06 -12.09
CA ILE A 170 8.09 -5.80 -11.63
C ILE A 170 7.61 -5.46 -10.21
N ILE A 171 6.43 -5.94 -9.79
CA ILE A 171 5.92 -5.79 -8.42
C ILE A 171 6.85 -6.37 -7.34
N LYS A 172 7.78 -7.26 -7.74
CA LYS A 172 8.79 -7.84 -6.85
C LYS A 172 9.78 -6.81 -6.33
N LEU A 173 9.95 -5.66 -7.02
CA LEU A 173 10.76 -4.55 -6.52
C LEU A 173 10.15 -3.94 -5.25
N PRO A 174 8.87 -3.47 -5.25
CA PRO A 174 8.20 -3.06 -4.02
C PRO A 174 8.24 -4.09 -2.87
N ILE A 175 8.01 -5.37 -3.18
CA ILE A 175 8.05 -6.44 -2.16
C ILE A 175 9.46 -6.55 -1.55
N LEU A 176 10.50 -6.52 -2.39
CA LEU A 176 11.90 -6.54 -1.94
C LEU A 176 12.22 -5.34 -1.05
N PHE A 177 11.82 -4.14 -1.45
CA PHE A 177 12.08 -2.93 -0.68
C PHE A 177 11.39 -2.98 0.68
N GLU A 178 10.13 -3.39 0.75
CA GLU A 178 9.43 -3.53 2.04
C GLU A 178 10.02 -4.63 2.93
N LEU A 179 10.44 -5.75 2.35
CA LEU A 179 11.16 -6.80 3.08
C LEU A 179 12.43 -6.24 3.74
N PHE A 180 13.29 -5.56 2.98
CA PHE A 180 14.53 -5.01 3.51
C PHE A 180 14.29 -3.87 4.50
N ARG A 181 13.24 -3.07 4.32
CA ARG A 181 12.83 -2.08 5.32
C ARG A 181 12.37 -2.72 6.62
N LYS A 182 11.66 -3.84 6.55
CA LYS A 182 11.31 -4.62 7.74
C LYS A 182 12.55 -5.19 8.43
N ILE A 183 13.52 -5.70 7.67
CA ILE A 183 14.82 -6.17 8.21
C ILE A 183 15.56 -5.03 8.91
N ASP A 184 15.68 -3.87 8.26
CA ASP A 184 16.37 -2.70 8.83
C ASP A 184 15.72 -2.22 10.13
N ARG A 185 14.38 -2.10 10.14
CA ARG A 185 13.62 -1.72 11.34
C ARG A 185 13.79 -2.75 12.46
N SER A 186 13.69 -4.04 12.11
CA SER A 186 13.82 -5.14 13.06
C SER A 186 15.21 -5.25 13.70
N ALA A 187 16.25 -4.79 13.00
CA ALA A 187 17.60 -4.71 13.55
C ALA A 187 17.75 -3.48 14.47
N GLN A 188 17.12 -2.36 14.13
CA GLN A 188 17.19 -1.12 14.90
C GLN A 188 16.40 -1.18 16.21
N ASP A 189 15.24 -1.81 16.20
CA ASP A 189 14.40 -1.99 17.39
C ASP A 189 14.85 -3.16 18.29
N GLY A 190 15.83 -3.93 17.84
CA GLY A 190 16.38 -5.09 18.56
C GLY A 190 15.43 -6.29 18.65
N THR A 191 14.28 -6.25 17.97
CA THR A 191 13.30 -7.34 17.99
C THR A 191 13.81 -8.59 17.28
N ASN A 192 14.67 -8.42 16.26
CA ASN A 192 15.13 -9.49 15.36
C ASN A 192 13.98 -10.38 14.83
N SER A 193 12.79 -9.79 14.62
CA SER A 193 11.61 -10.43 14.04
C SER A 193 11.86 -11.01 12.64
N THR A 194 12.81 -10.43 11.90
CA THR A 194 13.25 -10.93 10.59
C THR A 194 14.66 -10.50 10.25
N ASP A 195 15.40 -11.38 9.58
CA ASP A 195 16.71 -11.11 9.00
C ASP A 195 16.94 -12.02 7.78
N LEU A 196 18.06 -11.81 7.09
CA LEU A 196 18.44 -12.57 5.91
C LEU A 196 18.69 -14.08 6.18
N SER A 197 19.05 -14.44 7.40
CA SER A 197 19.34 -15.82 7.82
C SER A 197 18.08 -16.60 8.22
N LYS A 198 17.01 -15.91 8.61
CA LYS A 198 15.72 -16.49 8.99
C LYS A 198 15.26 -17.47 7.91
N LYS A 199 14.85 -18.66 8.34
CA LYS A 199 14.39 -19.72 7.45
C LYS A 199 12.86 -19.80 7.42
N LEU A 200 12.32 -19.85 6.21
CA LEU A 200 10.88 -19.97 5.97
C LEU A 200 10.54 -21.36 5.43
N LEU A 201 9.43 -21.92 5.91
CA LEU A 201 8.93 -23.23 5.46
C LEU A 201 8.29 -23.10 4.08
N TYR A 202 8.77 -23.88 3.13
CA TYR A 202 8.16 -24.05 1.82
C TYR A 202 7.07 -25.13 1.88
N ASP A 203 5.81 -24.70 1.76
CA ASP A 203 4.61 -25.53 1.89
C ASP A 203 3.68 -25.40 0.66
N HIS A 204 2.56 -26.12 0.71
CA HIS A 204 1.56 -26.09 -0.35
C HIS A 204 0.92 -24.71 -0.56
N LYS A 205 0.80 -23.87 0.48
CA LYS A 205 0.20 -22.52 0.39
C LYS A 205 1.05 -21.58 -0.48
N ASN A 206 2.36 -21.80 -0.48
CA ASN A 206 3.31 -20.91 -1.15
C ASN A 206 3.72 -21.41 -2.54
N LYS A 207 3.58 -22.72 -2.80
CA LYS A 207 3.86 -23.31 -4.12
C LYS A 207 2.92 -22.75 -5.18
N THR A 208 3.50 -22.26 -6.27
CA THR A 208 2.76 -21.70 -7.40
C THR A 208 3.54 -21.89 -8.70
N SER A 209 2.82 -21.84 -9.83
CA SER A 209 3.38 -22.02 -11.18
C SER A 209 3.97 -20.72 -11.76
N GLY A 210 4.47 -20.80 -12.99
CA GLY A 210 5.08 -19.68 -13.72
C GLY A 210 6.59 -19.70 -13.64
N SER A 211 7.23 -18.55 -13.40
CA SER A 211 8.69 -18.46 -13.31
C SER A 211 9.21 -18.94 -11.95
N GLY A 212 10.39 -19.55 -11.94
CA GLY A 212 11.07 -20.03 -10.73
C GLY A 212 11.28 -21.53 -10.68
N GLU A 213 12.32 -21.97 -9.98
CA GLU A 213 12.67 -23.37 -9.83
C GLU A 213 12.03 -24.00 -8.57
N LEU A 214 11.61 -23.19 -7.58
CA LEU A 214 11.02 -23.72 -6.35
C LEU A 214 9.75 -24.53 -6.60
N GLN A 215 8.98 -24.23 -7.65
CA GLN A 215 7.79 -24.99 -8.01
C GLN A 215 8.07 -26.49 -8.26
N TYR A 216 9.31 -26.85 -8.60
CA TYR A 216 9.74 -28.24 -8.80
C TYR A 216 10.43 -28.83 -7.57
N SER A 217 10.71 -28.02 -6.54
CA SER A 217 11.32 -28.47 -5.31
C SER A 217 10.35 -29.28 -4.45
N ALA A 218 10.90 -30.20 -3.67
CA ALA A 218 10.15 -30.92 -2.65
C ALA A 218 9.68 -29.95 -1.56
N LEU A 219 8.46 -30.19 -1.07
CA LEU A 219 7.84 -29.44 0.01
C LEU A 219 8.48 -29.76 1.38
N ASN A 220 8.08 -29.01 2.40
CA ASN A 220 8.55 -29.14 3.78
C ASN A 220 10.06 -28.89 3.95
N LYS A 221 10.62 -28.07 3.06
CA LYS A 221 12.00 -27.58 3.14
C LYS A 221 12.03 -26.17 3.69
N TYR A 222 13.14 -25.82 4.32
CA TYR A 222 13.38 -24.51 4.88
C TYR A 222 14.40 -23.75 4.04
N TYR A 223 14.05 -22.55 3.61
CA TYR A 223 14.91 -21.68 2.81
C TYR A 223 15.14 -20.35 3.52
N SER A 224 16.36 -19.82 3.46
CA SER A 224 16.64 -18.51 4.07
C SER A 224 15.94 -17.38 3.31
N VAL A 225 15.60 -16.31 4.03
CA VAL A 225 15.08 -15.06 3.43
C VAL A 225 16.02 -14.53 2.36
N ASP A 226 17.34 -14.59 2.59
CA ASP A 226 18.37 -14.23 1.60
C ASP A 226 18.22 -15.01 0.28
N TYR A 227 18.16 -16.34 0.36
CA TYR A 227 18.04 -17.19 -0.81
C TYR A 227 16.75 -16.90 -1.57
N LEU A 228 15.62 -16.81 -0.85
CA LEU A 228 14.31 -16.51 -1.42
C LEU A 228 14.30 -15.15 -2.11
N ALA A 229 14.87 -14.11 -1.48
CA ALA A 229 14.90 -12.76 -2.04
C ALA A 229 15.78 -12.70 -3.29
N LYS A 230 16.92 -13.40 -3.27
CA LYS A 230 17.80 -13.55 -4.42
C LYS A 230 17.08 -14.21 -5.59
N ILE A 231 16.44 -15.36 -5.43
CA ILE A 231 15.76 -16.04 -6.55
C ILE A 231 14.46 -15.34 -6.99
N MET A 232 13.77 -14.65 -6.08
CA MET A 232 12.64 -13.78 -6.40
C MET A 232 13.04 -12.70 -7.43
N ILE A 233 14.24 -12.14 -7.31
CA ILE A 233 14.71 -11.10 -8.23
C ILE A 233 15.40 -11.71 -9.45
N THR A 234 16.39 -12.57 -9.23
CA THR A 234 17.29 -13.08 -10.29
C THR A 234 16.59 -13.97 -11.31
N HIS A 235 15.74 -14.89 -10.84
CA HIS A 235 14.99 -15.87 -11.65
C HIS A 235 13.50 -15.58 -11.71
N SER A 236 13.06 -14.52 -11.03
CA SER A 236 11.67 -14.19 -10.90
C SER A 236 10.82 -15.30 -10.27
N ASP A 237 11.35 -15.99 -9.26
CA ASP A 237 10.63 -17.12 -8.65
C ASP A 237 9.33 -16.69 -7.96
N ASN A 238 8.20 -17.22 -8.43
CA ASN A 238 6.87 -16.86 -7.92
C ASN A 238 6.58 -17.48 -6.55
N SER A 239 7.07 -18.71 -6.29
CA SER A 239 6.87 -19.35 -4.99
C SER A 239 7.67 -18.63 -3.91
N ALA A 240 8.91 -18.22 -4.21
CA ALA A 240 9.71 -17.39 -3.31
C ALA A 240 9.02 -16.05 -3.04
N THR A 241 8.48 -15.41 -4.08
CA THR A 241 7.74 -14.14 -3.91
C THR A 241 6.58 -14.29 -2.94
N ASN A 242 5.81 -15.36 -3.08
CA ASN A 242 4.65 -15.65 -2.23
C ASN A 242 5.02 -15.87 -0.76
N MET A 243 6.18 -16.49 -0.49
CA MET A 243 6.71 -16.62 0.88
C MET A 243 7.14 -15.25 1.43
N LEU A 244 7.81 -14.45 0.61
CA LEU A 244 8.33 -13.14 1.02
C LEU A 244 7.26 -12.07 1.18
N ILE A 245 6.12 -12.18 0.48
CA ILE A 245 4.96 -11.32 0.74
C ILE A 245 4.51 -11.50 2.19
N GLU A 246 4.37 -12.74 2.66
CA GLU A 246 3.96 -13.01 4.05
C GLU A 246 5.05 -12.55 5.02
N GLU A 247 6.33 -12.81 4.72
CA GLU A 247 7.44 -12.37 5.56
C GLU A 247 7.55 -10.83 5.64
N ALA A 248 7.22 -10.10 4.58
CA ALA A 248 7.18 -8.64 4.57
C ALA A 248 5.97 -8.07 5.34
N GLY A 249 5.09 -8.91 5.89
CA GLY A 249 3.91 -8.49 6.66
C GLY A 249 2.58 -8.66 5.91
N GLY A 250 2.59 -9.28 4.74
CA GLY A 250 1.41 -9.52 3.92
C GLY A 250 1.02 -8.34 3.03
N ILE A 251 0.06 -8.60 2.15
CA ILE A 251 -0.39 -7.65 1.12
C ILE A 251 -0.86 -6.32 1.72
N GLY A 252 -1.64 -6.38 2.81
CA GLY A 252 -2.19 -5.19 3.47
C GLY A 252 -1.10 -4.25 3.99
N ALA A 253 -0.10 -4.80 4.70
CA ALA A 253 1.01 -4.02 5.26
C ALA A 253 1.89 -3.40 4.17
N ILE A 254 2.18 -4.15 3.11
CA ILE A 254 2.94 -3.66 1.95
C ILE A 254 2.22 -2.47 1.31
N ASN A 255 0.93 -2.62 0.97
CA ASN A 255 0.16 -1.55 0.34
C ASN A 255 -0.02 -0.33 1.26
N SER A 256 -0.19 -0.53 2.57
CA SER A 256 -0.28 0.57 3.54
C SER A 256 1.01 1.38 3.58
N SER A 257 2.16 0.71 3.60
CA SER A 257 3.45 1.36 3.56
C SER A 257 3.66 2.10 2.23
N LEU A 258 3.34 1.47 1.10
CA LEU A 258 3.42 2.12 -0.23
C LEU A 258 2.61 3.42 -0.28
N ARG A 259 1.39 3.43 0.25
CA ARG A 259 0.57 4.65 0.35
C ARG A 259 1.19 5.71 1.26
N SER A 260 1.77 5.32 2.41
CA SER A 260 2.40 6.29 3.32
C SER A 260 3.62 6.97 2.70
N TYR A 261 4.30 6.33 1.75
CA TYR A 261 5.36 6.95 0.96
C TYR A 261 4.88 7.79 -0.23
N GLY A 262 3.56 7.85 -0.51
CA GLY A 262 3.02 8.47 -1.71
C GLY A 262 3.14 7.62 -2.99
N LEU A 263 3.34 6.30 -2.86
CA LEU A 263 3.40 5.33 -3.96
C LEU A 263 2.08 4.53 -4.11
N ASP A 264 0.96 5.23 -4.09
CA ASP A 264 -0.41 4.70 -4.06
C ASP A 264 -0.90 4.03 -5.36
N LYS A 265 -0.20 4.24 -6.48
CA LYS A 265 -0.45 3.57 -7.77
C LYS A 265 0.21 2.20 -7.85
N ILE A 266 1.14 1.89 -6.95
CA ILE A 266 1.67 0.55 -6.75
C ILE A 266 0.70 -0.21 -5.84
N LYS A 267 0.05 -1.24 -6.39
CA LYS A 267 -0.94 -2.05 -5.68
C LYS A 267 -0.66 -3.53 -5.87
N LEU A 268 -0.33 -4.21 -4.78
CA LEU A 268 -0.32 -5.66 -4.71
C LEU A 268 -1.74 -6.12 -4.34
N GLU A 269 -2.48 -6.72 -5.25
CA GLU A 269 -3.85 -7.19 -5.01
C GLU A 269 -3.91 -8.70 -4.84
N ASN A 270 -3.02 -9.44 -5.52
CA ASN A 270 -2.99 -10.89 -5.52
C ASN A 270 -1.58 -11.45 -5.36
N ARG A 271 -1.54 -12.69 -4.85
CA ARG A 271 -0.35 -13.54 -4.85
C ARG A 271 0.05 -13.92 -6.28
N LEU A 272 1.31 -14.27 -6.48
CA LEU A 272 1.84 -14.62 -7.79
C LEU A 272 1.47 -16.05 -8.21
N PRO A 273 1.39 -16.35 -9.53
CA PRO A 273 1.92 -15.59 -10.68
C PRO A 273 1.13 -14.34 -11.11
N ASP A 274 -0.13 -14.18 -10.70
CA ASP A 274 -1.00 -13.07 -11.13
C ASP A 274 -1.00 -12.85 -12.66
N LEU A 275 -1.32 -13.91 -13.42
CA LEU A 275 -1.31 -13.87 -14.90
C LEU A 275 -2.40 -12.95 -15.47
N GLU A 276 -3.49 -12.74 -14.74
CA GLU A 276 -4.54 -11.77 -15.09
C GLU A 276 -4.07 -10.32 -14.91
N GLY A 277 -2.93 -10.11 -14.24
CA GLY A 277 -2.32 -8.80 -14.10
C GLY A 277 -3.12 -7.85 -13.21
N THR A 278 -3.67 -8.36 -12.10
CA THR A 278 -4.42 -7.54 -11.13
C THR A 278 -3.50 -6.63 -10.34
N ASN A 279 -2.28 -7.07 -10.04
CA ASN A 279 -1.26 -6.23 -9.41
C ASN A 279 -0.93 -5.06 -10.34
N LYS A 280 -0.86 -3.84 -9.80
CA LYS A 280 -0.73 -2.60 -10.57
C LYS A 280 0.51 -1.80 -10.19
N ILE A 281 1.06 -1.08 -11.17
CA ILE A 281 2.15 -0.11 -11.01
C ILE A 281 1.93 1.07 -11.97
N SER A 282 2.66 2.17 -11.74
CA SER A 282 2.97 3.17 -12.77
C SER A 282 4.49 3.26 -12.98
N ALA A 283 4.92 3.64 -14.18
CA ALA A 283 6.34 3.76 -14.50
C ALA A 283 7.02 4.80 -13.60
N ARG A 284 6.36 5.95 -13.36
CA ARG A 284 6.87 7.02 -12.50
C ARG A 284 7.09 6.55 -11.06
N GLN A 285 6.13 5.84 -10.45
CA GLN A 285 6.26 5.43 -9.05
C GLN A 285 7.30 4.33 -8.84
N ILE A 286 7.46 3.41 -9.80
CA ILE A 286 8.57 2.45 -9.76
C ILE A 286 9.91 3.18 -9.89
N ALA A 287 10.01 4.18 -10.75
CA ALA A 287 11.21 5.00 -10.85
C ALA A 287 11.49 5.79 -9.56
N THR A 288 10.47 6.36 -8.92
CA THR A 288 10.61 7.03 -7.61
C THR A 288 11.13 6.08 -6.54
N MET A 289 10.65 4.83 -6.52
CA MET A 289 11.19 3.81 -5.61
C MET A 289 12.67 3.50 -5.91
N LEU A 290 13.02 3.31 -7.19
CA LEU A 290 14.41 3.08 -7.61
C LEU A 290 15.32 4.26 -7.30
N TYR A 291 14.83 5.49 -7.42
CA TYR A 291 15.56 6.71 -7.04
C TYR A 291 15.96 6.71 -5.57
N ASN A 292 15.14 6.10 -4.71
CA ASN A 292 15.35 6.01 -3.28
C ASN A 292 16.18 4.80 -2.84
N ILE A 293 16.72 3.99 -3.76
CA ILE A 293 17.60 2.87 -3.40
C ILE A 293 18.85 3.33 -2.63
N ASP A 294 19.34 4.53 -2.93
CA ASP A 294 20.52 5.12 -2.30
C ASP A 294 20.19 6.04 -1.12
N ASN A 295 18.90 6.26 -0.82
CA ASN A 295 18.46 7.16 0.22
C ASN A 295 18.75 6.59 1.62
N PRO A 296 19.69 7.17 2.39
CA PRO A 296 20.07 6.65 3.71
C PRO A 296 18.94 6.77 4.75
N ASN A 297 17.95 7.63 4.52
CA ASN A 297 16.76 7.74 5.36
C ASN A 297 15.66 6.73 4.97
N PHE A 298 15.92 5.88 3.98
CA PHE A 298 14.96 4.89 3.47
C PHE A 298 15.47 3.45 3.56
N LEU A 299 16.74 3.20 3.28
CA LEU A 299 17.37 1.88 3.39
C LEU A 299 18.74 2.01 4.07
N SER A 300 19.11 1.01 4.88
CA SER A 300 20.46 0.94 5.44
C SER A 300 21.51 0.66 4.37
N ASP A 301 22.78 0.97 4.67
CA ASP A 301 23.92 0.68 3.77
C ASP A 301 24.02 -0.80 3.42
N LYS A 302 23.78 -1.68 4.40
CA LYS A 302 23.78 -3.13 4.18
C LYS A 302 22.66 -3.54 3.21
N SER A 303 21.45 -3.03 3.43
CA SER A 303 20.28 -3.39 2.63
C SER A 303 20.41 -2.94 1.17
N LYS A 304 20.86 -1.70 0.92
CA LYS A 304 21.01 -1.23 -0.47
C LYS A 304 22.10 -1.98 -1.24
N ILE A 305 23.18 -2.44 -0.60
CA ILE A 305 24.20 -3.27 -1.25
C ILE A 305 23.58 -4.58 -1.74
N VAL A 306 22.86 -5.27 -0.86
CA VAL A 306 22.25 -6.58 -1.16
C VAL A 306 21.16 -6.46 -2.24
N ILE A 307 20.28 -5.45 -2.14
CA ILE A 307 19.26 -5.18 -3.17
C ILE A 307 19.91 -4.97 -4.54
N LYS A 308 20.95 -4.13 -4.61
CA LYS A 308 21.68 -3.87 -5.86
C LYS A 308 22.35 -5.12 -6.40
N GLU A 309 22.94 -5.95 -5.54
CA GLU A 309 23.54 -7.23 -5.93
C GLU A 309 22.50 -8.14 -6.60
N TYR A 310 21.33 -8.30 -6.00
CA TYR A 310 20.29 -9.15 -6.58
C TYR A 310 19.80 -8.60 -7.94
N MET A 311 19.56 -7.30 -8.03
CA MET A 311 19.11 -6.64 -9.26
C MET A 311 20.17 -6.66 -10.37
N ALA A 312 21.46 -6.63 -10.02
CA ALA A 312 22.57 -6.75 -10.97
C ALA A 312 22.68 -8.16 -11.57
N ASN A 313 22.14 -9.18 -10.89
CA ASN A 313 22.23 -10.59 -11.25
C ASN A 313 20.92 -11.15 -11.85
N VAL A 314 20.03 -10.30 -12.34
CA VAL A 314 18.85 -10.74 -13.10
C VAL A 314 19.29 -11.48 -14.37
N GLN A 315 18.72 -12.67 -14.57
CA GLN A 315 19.10 -13.57 -15.66
C GLN A 315 18.48 -13.14 -17.00
N ASN A 316 17.28 -12.60 -16.97
CA ASN A 316 16.60 -12.12 -18.18
C ASN A 316 17.15 -10.77 -18.65
N ARG A 317 18.09 -10.80 -19.60
CA ARG A 317 18.76 -9.62 -20.19
C ARG A 317 18.28 -9.25 -21.59
N ARG A 318 17.12 -9.77 -22.02
CA ARG A 318 16.61 -9.59 -23.41
C ARG A 318 15.87 -8.28 -23.66
N LEU A 319 15.73 -7.41 -22.65
CA LEU A 319 14.95 -6.17 -22.70
C LEU A 319 15.88 -4.95 -22.70
N LEU A 320 15.91 -4.13 -21.64
CA LEU A 320 16.70 -2.90 -21.62
C LEU A 320 18.18 -3.19 -21.87
N GLN A 321 18.75 -4.21 -21.20
CA GLN A 321 20.16 -4.59 -21.35
C GLN A 321 20.58 -4.84 -22.80
N ALA A 322 19.72 -5.42 -23.63
CA ALA A 322 20.05 -5.71 -25.03
C ALA A 322 20.18 -4.46 -25.91
N GLY A 323 19.65 -3.31 -25.46
CA GLY A 323 19.88 -2.01 -26.09
C GLY A 323 21.10 -1.25 -25.57
N LEU A 324 21.78 -1.78 -24.54
CA LEU A 324 22.94 -1.16 -23.90
C LEU A 324 24.25 -1.79 -24.43
N PRO A 325 25.38 -1.04 -24.45
CA PRO A 325 26.67 -1.64 -24.71
C PRO A 325 27.08 -2.60 -23.58
N GLN A 326 28.02 -3.50 -23.85
CA GLN A 326 28.40 -4.58 -22.94
C GLN A 326 28.91 -4.08 -21.59
N GLU A 327 29.51 -2.90 -21.58
CA GLU A 327 30.17 -2.31 -20.43
C GLU A 327 29.24 -1.44 -19.59
N ALA A 328 28.04 -1.13 -20.08
CA ALA A 328 27.03 -0.46 -19.28
C ALA A 328 26.44 -1.45 -18.28
N ILE A 329 26.42 -1.06 -17.01
CA ILE A 329 25.85 -1.88 -15.95
C ILE A 329 24.38 -1.51 -15.80
N LEU A 330 23.51 -2.51 -15.89
CA LEU A 330 22.10 -2.40 -15.56
C LEU A 330 21.79 -3.23 -14.32
N ILE A 331 21.25 -2.58 -13.30
CA ILE A 331 20.56 -3.26 -12.20
C ILE A 331 19.06 -3.11 -12.44
N HIS A 332 18.31 -4.21 -12.51
CA HIS A 332 16.92 -4.14 -12.98
C HIS A 332 16.01 -5.25 -12.48
N LYS A 333 14.75 -5.18 -12.88
CA LYS A 333 13.78 -6.27 -12.79
C LYS A 333 12.84 -6.24 -14.00
N THR A 334 12.77 -7.38 -14.68
CA THR A 334 11.84 -7.60 -15.79
C THR A 334 10.47 -8.11 -15.32
N GLY A 335 9.44 -7.92 -16.15
CA GLY A 335 8.11 -8.49 -15.97
C GLY A 335 7.49 -8.91 -17.29
N ASP A 336 6.84 -10.07 -17.32
CA ASP A 336 6.12 -10.58 -18.49
C ASP A 336 4.92 -11.42 -18.01
N ILE A 337 3.72 -11.06 -18.45
CA ILE A 337 2.48 -11.85 -18.28
C ILE A 337 1.80 -12.11 -19.65
N GLY A 338 2.56 -11.99 -20.73
CA GLY A 338 2.08 -12.14 -22.10
C GLY A 338 1.41 -10.88 -22.64
N THR A 339 0.38 -10.36 -21.97
CA THR A 339 -0.33 -9.12 -22.38
C THR A 339 0.38 -7.83 -21.94
N MET A 340 1.33 -7.93 -21.00
CA MET A 340 2.18 -6.84 -20.54
C MET A 340 3.62 -7.34 -20.47
N LEU A 341 4.54 -6.58 -21.07
CA LEU A 341 5.98 -6.78 -21.01
C LEU A 341 6.65 -5.51 -20.49
N GLY A 342 7.61 -5.62 -19.59
CA GLY A 342 8.34 -4.46 -19.11
C GLY A 342 9.65 -4.78 -18.41
N ASP A 343 10.38 -3.71 -18.15
CA ASP A 343 11.65 -3.72 -17.45
C ASP A 343 11.85 -2.40 -16.70
N ALA A 344 12.47 -2.46 -15.54
CA ALA A 344 12.64 -1.33 -14.64
C ALA A 344 13.99 -1.41 -13.94
N GLY A 345 14.82 -0.37 -14.04
CA GLY A 345 16.16 -0.41 -13.48
C GLY A 345 16.93 0.90 -13.48
N ILE A 346 18.18 0.80 -13.07
CA ILE A 346 19.16 1.89 -13.03
C ILE A 346 20.34 1.50 -13.90
N VAL A 347 20.70 2.38 -14.83
CA VAL A 347 21.84 2.22 -15.72
C VAL A 347 23.00 3.08 -15.21
N TYR A 348 24.18 2.47 -15.19
CA TYR A 348 25.46 3.13 -14.97
C TYR A 348 26.25 3.05 -16.27
N ALA A 349 26.48 4.21 -16.89
CA ALA A 349 27.24 4.33 -18.12
C ALA A 349 28.74 4.45 -17.84
N GLN A 350 29.56 4.08 -18.84
CA GLN A 350 31.02 4.13 -18.74
C GLN A 350 31.57 5.53 -18.48
N ASN A 351 30.94 6.58 -19.01
CA ASN A 351 31.35 7.96 -18.81
C ASN A 351 30.93 8.54 -17.45
N GLY A 352 30.48 7.69 -16.51
CA GLY A 352 30.05 8.08 -15.17
C GLY A 352 28.59 8.55 -15.08
N LYS A 353 27.87 8.68 -16.20
CA LYS A 353 26.45 9.03 -16.18
C LYS A 353 25.62 7.92 -15.55
N LYS A 354 24.58 8.32 -14.83
CA LYS A 354 23.63 7.43 -14.15
C LYS A 354 22.23 7.87 -14.51
N TYR A 355 21.34 6.91 -14.78
CA TYR A 355 19.92 7.22 -14.98
C TYR A 355 19.03 6.05 -14.58
N ILE A 356 17.80 6.37 -14.19
CA ILE A 356 16.72 5.39 -13.98
C ILE A 356 15.93 5.29 -15.28
N VAL A 357 15.51 4.08 -15.63
CA VAL A 357 14.61 3.83 -16.75
C VAL A 357 13.58 2.78 -16.36
N VAL A 358 12.31 3.10 -16.60
CA VAL A 358 11.19 2.18 -16.44
C VAL A 358 10.39 2.20 -17.74
N MET A 359 10.22 1.02 -18.33
CA MET A 359 9.49 0.86 -19.58
C MET A 359 8.51 -0.30 -19.47
N LEU A 360 7.23 0.01 -19.62
CA LEU A 360 6.11 -0.92 -19.56
C LEU A 360 5.37 -0.88 -20.89
N VAL A 361 4.96 -2.03 -21.42
CA VAL A 361 4.30 -2.11 -22.72
C VAL A 361 3.12 -3.07 -22.59
N LYS A 362 1.89 -2.55 -22.73
CA LYS A 362 0.74 -3.41 -23.02
C LYS A 362 0.81 -3.80 -24.49
N ARG A 363 0.65 -5.10 -24.75
CA ARG A 363 0.83 -5.71 -26.07
C ARG A 363 -0.22 -6.78 -26.33
N PRO A 364 -0.50 -7.14 -27.59
CA PRO A 364 -1.13 -8.41 -27.90
C PRO A 364 -0.33 -9.55 -27.27
N PHE A 365 -1.02 -10.61 -26.83
CA PHE A 365 -0.41 -11.68 -26.05
C PHE A 365 0.85 -12.25 -26.72
N ASN A 366 1.98 -12.16 -26.02
CA ASN A 366 3.30 -12.64 -26.48
C ASN A 366 3.82 -12.05 -27.80
N ASP A 367 3.29 -10.91 -28.25
CA ASP A 367 3.81 -10.25 -29.44
C ASP A 367 5.26 -9.80 -29.22
N TYR A 368 6.17 -10.36 -30.01
CA TYR A 368 7.61 -10.14 -29.87
C TYR A 368 8.05 -8.73 -30.25
N SER A 369 7.27 -8.00 -31.06
CA SER A 369 7.62 -6.64 -31.48
C SER A 369 7.71 -5.66 -30.30
N ALA A 370 7.04 -5.94 -29.17
CA ALA A 370 7.21 -5.18 -27.94
C ALA A 370 8.63 -5.30 -27.36
N ARG A 371 9.28 -6.46 -27.49
CA ARG A 371 10.67 -6.67 -27.05
C ARG A 371 11.60 -5.80 -27.90
N ASP A 372 11.42 -5.84 -29.21
CA ASP A 372 12.27 -5.12 -30.16
C ASP A 372 12.12 -3.60 -29.95
N MET A 373 10.89 -3.13 -29.71
CA MET A 373 10.61 -1.74 -29.31
C MET A 373 11.33 -1.35 -28.00
N ILE A 374 11.36 -2.22 -26.98
CA ILE A 374 12.09 -1.95 -25.71
C ILE A 374 13.60 -1.85 -25.95
N GLN A 375 14.16 -2.73 -26.78
CA GLN A 375 15.59 -2.71 -27.09
C GLN A 375 15.99 -1.45 -27.85
N GLU A 376 15.23 -1.07 -28.87
CA GLU A 376 15.46 0.16 -29.63
C GLU A 376 15.32 1.40 -28.76
N ALA A 377 14.28 1.47 -27.91
CA ALA A 377 14.08 2.58 -26.98
C ALA A 377 15.24 2.70 -25.98
N SER A 378 15.70 1.59 -25.41
CA SER A 378 16.86 1.55 -24.51
C SER A 378 18.12 2.13 -25.17
N LYS A 379 18.37 1.74 -26.43
CA LYS A 379 19.49 2.26 -27.22
C LYS A 379 19.38 3.76 -27.50
N ILE A 380 18.19 4.25 -27.85
CA ILE A 380 17.93 5.69 -28.06
C ILE A 380 18.19 6.48 -26.77
N ILE A 381 17.63 6.02 -25.64
CA ILE A 381 17.78 6.66 -24.33
C ILE A 381 19.26 6.73 -23.94
N TYR A 382 19.97 5.61 -24.01
CA TYR A 382 21.39 5.53 -23.65
C TYR A 382 22.23 6.51 -24.48
N ASN A 383 22.11 6.46 -25.82
CA ASN A 383 22.87 7.33 -26.71
C ASN A 383 22.52 8.81 -26.56
N GLY A 384 21.25 9.13 -26.28
CA GLY A 384 20.81 10.49 -26.01
C GLY A 384 21.42 11.04 -24.72
N ILE A 385 21.37 10.25 -23.63
CA ILE A 385 21.93 10.65 -22.33
C ILE A 385 23.44 10.83 -22.39
N LEU A 386 24.17 9.98 -23.15
CA LEU A 386 25.62 10.12 -23.31
C LEU A 386 26.04 11.45 -23.96
N LYS A 387 25.16 12.09 -24.74
CA LYS A 387 25.44 13.35 -25.45
C LYS A 387 25.09 14.60 -24.65
N LEU A 388 24.36 14.47 -23.54
CA LEU A 388 24.10 15.56 -22.59
C LEU A 388 25.39 15.97 -21.87
#